data_AF-A0A2V9GF20-F1
#
_entry.id   AF-A0A2V9GF20-F1
#
_cell.length_a   1.000
_cell.length_b   1.000
_cell.length_c   1.000
_cell.angle_alpha   90.00
_cell.angle_beta   90.00
_cell.angle_gamma   90.00
#
_symmetry.space_group_name_H-M   'P 1'
#
loop_
_entity.id
_entity.type
_entity.pdbx_description
1 polymer ?
#
loop_
_entity_poly.entity_id
_entity_poly.type
_entity_poly.pdbx_seq_one_letter_code
_entity_poly.pdbx_strand_id
1 'polypeptide(L)'
;AYVYLPDTYAGGYTNFNRYYFAQVGKEAAIIDERYNGGGDIADYIIDYLRRPLLSYWTMREGKDITTPIEAIFGPKVMITNEMAGSGGDALPWMFRKTGIGPLIGKRTWGGLVGHYTNPADLLDGGFTGTPNLAFYNTNGAWDVENHGVPPDIEVEYDPKAVRMGHDPQLEKAVEVVMELLKKNPPPAAPLHPPYPNYQKSGAH
;
A
#
# COMPACT_ATOMS: atom_id res chain seq x y z
N ALA A 1 8.23 -6.81 5.87
CA ALA A 1 6.85 -6.84 6.37
C ALA A 1 5.95 -7.40 5.30
N TYR A 2 4.86 -8.06 5.68
CA TYR A 2 3.83 -8.54 4.75
C TYR A 2 2.45 -8.13 5.27
N VAL A 3 1.64 -7.50 4.43
CA VAL A 3 0.32 -6.96 4.78
C VAL A 3 -0.66 -7.44 3.74
N TYR A 4 -1.68 -8.21 4.13
CA TYR A 4 -2.73 -8.68 3.23
C TYR A 4 -4.00 -7.84 3.39
N LEU A 5 -4.57 -7.37 2.28
CA LEU A 5 -5.75 -6.53 2.22
C LEU A 5 -6.89 -7.26 1.46
N PRO A 6 -7.93 -7.74 2.16
CA PRO A 6 -9.00 -8.52 1.53
C PRO A 6 -10.05 -7.65 0.82
N ASP A 7 -10.14 -6.38 1.19
CA ASP A 7 -11.06 -5.38 0.66
C ASP A 7 -10.48 -3.97 0.95
N THR A 8 -11.10 -2.92 0.46
CA THR A 8 -10.78 -1.52 0.82
C THR A 8 -11.81 -0.91 1.76
N TYR A 9 -12.57 -1.75 2.48
CA TYR A 9 -13.57 -1.38 3.47
C TYR A 9 -13.10 -1.82 4.88
N ALA A 10 -14.01 -2.37 5.70
CA ALA A 10 -13.75 -2.75 7.08
C ALA A 10 -12.69 -3.87 7.22
N GLY A 11 -12.63 -4.81 6.29
CA GLY A 11 -11.65 -5.90 6.32
C GLY A 11 -10.24 -5.39 6.02
N GLY A 12 -10.10 -4.55 5.00
CA GLY A 12 -8.89 -3.82 4.65
C GLY A 12 -8.39 -2.95 5.79
N TYR A 13 -9.27 -2.15 6.38
CA TYR A 13 -8.93 -1.31 7.53
C TYR A 13 -8.40 -2.14 8.70
N THR A 14 -9.10 -3.22 9.06
CA THR A 14 -8.72 -4.10 10.16
C THR A 14 -7.38 -4.78 9.90
N ASN A 15 -7.19 -5.35 8.71
CA ASN A 15 -5.97 -6.05 8.36
C ASN A 15 -4.77 -5.11 8.21
N PHE A 16 -4.96 -3.93 7.62
CA PHE A 16 -3.90 -2.93 7.53
C PHE A 16 -3.39 -2.57 8.93
N ASN A 17 -4.29 -2.21 9.84
CA ASN A 17 -3.91 -1.85 11.20
C ASN A 17 -3.22 -3.02 11.93
N ARG A 18 -3.74 -4.24 11.76
CA ARG A 18 -3.21 -5.44 12.41
C ARG A 18 -1.82 -5.81 11.90
N TYR A 19 -1.62 -5.84 10.58
CA TYR A 19 -0.38 -6.33 9.99
C TYR A 19 0.67 -5.23 9.85
N TYR A 20 0.30 -4.02 9.40
CA TYR A 20 1.27 -2.96 9.12
C TYR A 20 1.93 -2.45 10.39
N PHE A 21 1.14 -1.99 11.37
CA PHE A 21 1.69 -1.38 12.58
C PHE A 21 2.43 -2.36 13.48
N ALA A 22 2.02 -3.63 13.51
CA ALA A 22 2.75 -4.69 14.21
C ALA A 22 4.14 -4.99 13.60
N GLN A 23 4.39 -4.53 12.38
CA GLN A 23 5.64 -4.76 11.64
C GLN A 23 6.41 -3.47 11.38
N VAL A 24 6.03 -2.37 12.01
CA VAL A 24 6.85 -1.16 12.08
C VAL A 24 8.24 -1.52 12.63
N GLY A 25 9.29 -0.96 12.03
CA GLY A 25 10.68 -1.34 12.29
C GLY A 25 11.25 -2.43 11.37
N LYS A 26 10.44 -3.01 10.48
CA LYS A 26 10.99 -3.76 9.33
C LYS A 26 11.52 -2.80 8.27
N GLU A 27 12.48 -3.30 7.48
CA GLU A 27 13.19 -2.47 6.50
C GLU A 27 12.43 -2.29 5.18
N ALA A 28 11.50 -3.18 4.86
CA ALA A 28 10.72 -3.13 3.63
C ALA A 28 9.34 -3.78 3.82
N ALA A 29 8.40 -3.54 2.90
CA ALA A 29 7.04 -4.11 2.97
C ALA A 29 6.53 -4.67 1.63
N ILE A 30 5.79 -5.77 1.70
CA ILE A 30 4.97 -6.31 0.62
C ILE A 30 3.52 -6.06 1.01
N ILE A 31 2.77 -5.40 0.14
CA ILE A 31 1.33 -5.18 0.28
C ILE A 31 0.63 -6.15 -0.67
N ASP A 32 -0.04 -7.16 -0.15
CA ASP A 32 -0.79 -8.12 -0.96
C ASP A 32 -2.24 -7.67 -1.09
N GLU A 33 -2.58 -7.20 -2.29
CA GLU A 33 -3.88 -6.69 -2.71
C GLU A 33 -4.63 -7.71 -3.59
N ARG A 34 -4.12 -8.94 -3.70
CA ARG A 34 -4.79 -10.00 -4.45
C ARG A 34 -6.13 -10.32 -3.83
N TYR A 35 -7.13 -10.53 -4.68
CA TYR A 35 -8.51 -10.82 -4.26
C TYR A 35 -9.17 -9.68 -3.47
N ASN A 36 -8.65 -8.44 -3.53
CA ASN A 36 -9.27 -7.30 -2.87
C ASN A 36 -10.64 -6.99 -3.52
N GLY A 37 -11.72 -7.19 -2.76
CA GLY A 37 -13.09 -7.04 -3.25
C GLY A 37 -13.57 -5.60 -3.46
N GLY A 38 -12.72 -4.60 -3.19
CA GLY A 38 -13.10 -3.19 -3.24
C GLY A 38 -13.83 -2.71 -2.00
N GLY A 39 -14.59 -1.63 -2.13
CA GLY A 39 -15.13 -0.88 -1.00
C GLY A 39 -14.89 0.61 -1.19
N ASP A 40 -14.25 1.25 -0.21
CA ASP A 40 -13.96 2.68 -0.26
C ASP A 40 -12.71 2.99 -1.09
N ILE A 41 -12.51 4.27 -1.40
CA ILE A 41 -11.24 4.77 -1.91
C ILE A 41 -10.29 4.92 -0.72
N ALA A 42 -9.48 3.90 -0.45
CA ALA A 42 -8.61 3.81 0.73
C ALA A 42 -7.31 4.65 0.60
N ASP A 43 -7.44 5.94 0.30
CA ASP A 43 -6.32 6.89 0.18
C ASP A 43 -5.50 7.03 1.48
N TYR A 44 -6.14 6.84 2.63
CA TYR A 44 -5.45 6.82 3.93
C TYR A 44 -4.35 5.75 3.99
N ILE A 45 -4.50 4.59 3.33
CA ILE A 45 -3.45 3.57 3.25
C ILE A 45 -2.24 4.13 2.50
N ILE A 46 -2.48 4.80 1.38
CA ILE A 46 -1.43 5.46 0.58
C ILE A 46 -0.68 6.50 1.40
N ASP A 47 -1.40 7.30 2.20
CA ASP A 47 -0.79 8.28 3.07
C ASP A 47 0.12 7.67 4.14
N TYR A 48 -0.22 6.52 4.72
CA TYR A 48 0.67 5.79 5.64
C TYR A 48 1.88 5.17 4.94
N LEU A 49 1.71 4.64 3.73
CA LEU A 49 2.78 3.98 2.99
C LEU A 49 3.83 4.95 2.45
N ARG A 50 3.46 6.22 2.22
CA ARG A 50 4.35 7.25 1.64
C ARG A 50 4.91 8.26 2.65
N ARG A 51 4.67 8.09 3.97
CA ARG A 51 5.11 9.07 4.96
C ARG A 51 6.63 9.27 4.91
N PRO A 52 7.11 10.52 4.80
CA PRO A 52 8.54 10.80 4.83
C PRO A 52 9.10 10.60 6.25
N LEU A 53 10.37 10.21 6.33
CA LEU A 53 11.12 10.30 7.59
C LEU A 53 11.45 11.76 7.86
N LEU A 54 10.91 12.32 8.94
CA LEU A 54 11.03 13.74 9.27
C LEU A 54 12.15 14.02 10.27
N SER A 55 12.28 13.18 11.30
CA SER A 55 13.25 13.41 12.36
C SER A 55 13.56 12.13 13.14
N TYR A 56 14.60 12.24 13.97
CA TYR A 56 14.97 11.27 14.98
C TYR A 56 14.88 11.92 16.37
N TRP A 57 14.51 11.14 17.36
CA TRP A 57 14.50 11.50 18.76
C TRP A 57 15.37 10.53 19.53
N THR A 58 16.33 11.07 20.27
CA THR A 58 17.16 10.27 21.16
C THR A 58 16.59 10.30 22.57
N MET A 59 16.48 9.12 23.18
CA MET A 59 16.12 8.97 24.58
C MET A 59 17.38 8.87 25.43
N ARG A 60 17.28 9.12 26.73
CA ARG A 60 18.41 8.91 27.65
C ARG A 60 18.86 7.44 27.64
N GLU A 61 17.91 6.53 27.54
CA GLU A 61 18.13 5.10 27.40
C GLU A 61 17.35 4.56 26.19
N GLY A 62 17.87 3.50 25.57
CA GLY A 62 17.20 2.82 24.47
C GLY A 62 17.65 3.28 23.08
N LYS A 63 16.89 2.89 22.06
CA LYS A 63 17.14 3.24 20.67
C LYS A 63 16.45 4.55 20.33
N ASP A 64 17.04 5.30 19.41
CA ASP A 64 16.40 6.46 18.80
C ASP A 64 15.08 6.04 18.11
N ILE A 65 14.07 6.90 18.21
CA ILE A 65 12.79 6.73 17.54
C ILE A 65 12.64 7.77 16.43
N THR A 66 11.82 7.48 15.43
CA THR A 66 11.60 8.37 14.29
C THR A 66 10.31 9.16 14.44
N THR A 67 10.17 10.26 13.70
CA THR A 67 8.86 10.83 13.37
C THR A 67 8.60 10.68 11.87
N PRO A 68 7.45 10.11 11.46
CA PRO A 68 6.50 9.37 12.31
C PRO A 68 7.13 8.08 12.89
N ILE A 69 6.57 7.57 13.99
CA ILE A 69 7.02 6.30 14.59
C ILE A 69 6.44 5.13 13.81
N GLU A 70 5.24 5.31 13.29
CA GLU A 70 4.36 4.31 12.69
C GLU A 70 4.56 4.15 11.17
N ALA A 71 5.82 4.13 10.71
CA ALA A 71 6.18 4.02 9.30
C ALA A 71 7.28 2.99 9.01
N ILE A 72 7.21 2.42 7.82
CA ILE A 72 8.28 1.59 7.22
C ILE A 72 8.93 2.44 6.14
N PHE A 73 10.18 2.88 6.34
CA PHE A 73 10.79 3.87 5.45
C PHE A 73 11.50 3.31 4.22
N GLY A 74 11.79 2.01 4.18
CA GLY A 74 12.42 1.42 3.00
C GLY A 74 11.41 1.01 1.91
N PRO A 75 11.90 0.25 0.91
CA PRO A 75 11.15 -0.08 -0.29
C PRO A 75 9.87 -0.86 -0.02
N LYS A 76 8.89 -0.65 -0.89
CA LYS A 76 7.59 -1.31 -0.83
C LYS A 76 7.25 -1.84 -2.21
N VAL A 77 6.56 -2.96 -2.26
CA VAL A 77 6.00 -3.52 -3.49
C VAL A 77 4.56 -3.93 -3.22
N MET A 78 3.72 -3.94 -4.25
CA MET A 78 2.34 -4.40 -4.13
C MET A 78 2.09 -5.57 -5.07
N ILE A 79 1.39 -6.60 -4.58
CA ILE A 79 0.96 -7.74 -5.38
C ILE A 79 -0.49 -7.54 -5.78
N THR A 80 -0.81 -7.69 -7.06
CA THR A 80 -2.18 -7.57 -7.61
C THR A 80 -2.54 -8.79 -8.45
N ASN A 81 -3.84 -9.05 -8.60
CA ASN A 81 -4.35 -10.04 -9.56
C ASN A 81 -5.67 -9.59 -10.18
N GLU A 82 -6.16 -10.38 -11.14
CA GLU A 82 -7.42 -10.17 -11.87
C GLU A 82 -8.68 -10.17 -11.00
N MET A 83 -8.58 -10.63 -9.75
CA MET A 83 -9.68 -10.68 -8.81
C MET A 83 -9.77 -9.43 -7.92
N ALA A 84 -8.76 -8.55 -7.95
CA ALA A 84 -8.82 -7.26 -7.27
C ALA A 84 -9.64 -6.27 -8.12
N GLY A 85 -10.59 -5.55 -7.51
CA GLY A 85 -11.50 -4.69 -8.27
C GLY A 85 -12.12 -3.54 -7.49
N SER A 86 -12.65 -2.54 -8.19
CA SER A 86 -13.28 -1.34 -7.59
C SER A 86 -12.30 -0.56 -6.70
N GLY A 87 -12.52 -0.48 -5.40
CA GLY A 87 -11.50 0.07 -4.49
C GLY A 87 -10.15 -0.66 -4.63
N GLY A 88 -10.16 -1.97 -4.92
CA GLY A 88 -8.98 -2.78 -5.25
C GLY A 88 -8.39 -2.52 -6.64
N ASP A 89 -9.07 -1.76 -7.51
CA ASP A 89 -8.43 -1.11 -8.67
C ASP A 89 -7.83 0.26 -8.28
N ALA A 90 -8.54 1.04 -7.46
CA ALA A 90 -8.11 2.39 -7.07
C ALA A 90 -6.82 2.37 -6.24
N LEU A 91 -6.68 1.43 -5.30
CA LEU A 91 -5.51 1.35 -4.42
C LEU A 91 -4.20 1.10 -5.19
N PRO A 92 -4.07 0.08 -6.08
CA PRO A 92 -2.87 -0.09 -6.89
C PRO A 92 -2.64 1.06 -7.87
N TRP A 93 -3.71 1.68 -8.41
CA TRP A 93 -3.56 2.87 -9.24
C TRP A 93 -2.90 4.01 -8.45
N MET A 94 -3.38 4.30 -7.23
CA MET A 94 -2.81 5.34 -6.37
C MET A 94 -1.39 4.99 -5.89
N PHE A 95 -1.13 3.71 -5.58
CA PHE A 95 0.18 3.22 -5.17
C PHE A 95 1.25 3.51 -6.24
N ARG A 96 0.94 3.18 -7.49
CA ARG A 96 1.79 3.50 -8.64
C ARG A 96 1.88 5.01 -8.89
N LYS A 97 0.75 5.72 -8.88
CA LYS A 97 0.68 7.18 -9.14
C LYS A 97 1.52 7.99 -8.15
N THR A 98 1.60 7.56 -6.90
CA THR A 98 2.37 8.22 -5.84
C THR A 98 3.81 7.76 -5.75
N GLY A 99 4.24 6.82 -6.62
CA GLY A 99 5.63 6.37 -6.70
C GLY A 99 6.09 5.56 -5.49
N ILE A 100 5.17 4.90 -4.77
CA ILE A 100 5.52 4.13 -3.56
C ILE A 100 6.37 2.91 -3.93
N GLY A 101 6.07 2.25 -5.05
CA GLY A 101 6.81 1.09 -5.52
C GLY A 101 6.15 0.43 -6.74
N PRO A 102 6.74 -0.68 -7.22
CA PRO A 102 6.20 -1.42 -8.35
C PRO A 102 5.03 -2.33 -7.95
N LEU A 103 4.16 -2.57 -8.94
CA LEU A 103 3.08 -3.56 -8.93
C LEU A 103 3.56 -4.88 -9.55
N ILE A 104 3.25 -6.00 -8.92
CA ILE A 104 3.70 -7.34 -9.30
C ILE A 104 2.49 -8.28 -9.39
N GLY A 105 2.42 -9.13 -10.41
CA GLY A 105 1.35 -10.12 -10.55
C GLY A 105 0.57 -9.94 -11.84
N LYS A 106 -0.75 -9.79 -11.76
CA LYS A 106 -1.63 -9.64 -12.93
C LYS A 106 -2.42 -8.33 -12.87
N ARG A 107 -2.91 -7.92 -14.03
CA ARG A 107 -3.80 -6.78 -14.19
C ARG A 107 -5.07 -6.99 -13.35
N THR A 108 -5.53 -5.95 -12.68
CA THR A 108 -6.77 -5.95 -11.89
C THR A 108 -8.04 -6.02 -12.74
N TRP A 109 -9.20 -6.17 -12.12
CA TRP A 109 -10.48 -6.38 -12.80
C TRP A 109 -10.90 -5.24 -13.74
N GLY A 110 -10.70 -3.98 -13.32
CA GLY A 110 -11.04 -2.81 -14.12
C GLY A 110 -12.48 -2.33 -13.99
N GLY A 111 -13.03 -2.35 -12.79
CA GLY A 111 -14.38 -1.82 -12.51
C GLY A 111 -14.32 -0.65 -11.54
N LEU A 112 -14.01 0.55 -12.03
CA LEU A 112 -13.86 1.79 -11.24
C LEU A 112 -14.92 2.85 -11.58
N VAL A 113 -16.16 2.41 -11.76
CA VAL A 113 -17.34 3.27 -11.67
C VAL A 113 -18.16 2.89 -10.44
N GLY A 114 -18.21 3.80 -9.48
CA GLY A 114 -18.86 3.59 -8.19
C GLY A 114 -20.37 3.83 -8.18
N HIS A 115 -20.98 3.40 -7.08
CA HIS A 115 -22.39 3.60 -6.73
C HIS A 115 -22.49 4.60 -5.58
N TYR A 116 -22.55 5.90 -5.87
CA TYR A 116 -22.57 6.95 -4.85
C TYR A 116 -23.98 7.32 -4.38
N THR A 117 -24.92 7.38 -5.33
CA THR A 117 -26.34 7.55 -5.00
C THR A 117 -27.12 6.30 -5.41
N ASN A 118 -28.04 5.88 -4.56
CA ASN A 118 -28.87 4.72 -4.83
C ASN A 118 -30.30 5.17 -5.14
N PRO A 119 -30.95 4.62 -6.18
CA PRO A 119 -32.40 4.67 -6.23
C PRO A 119 -33.00 3.98 -5.00
N ALA A 120 -34.22 4.35 -4.63
CA ALA A 120 -34.96 3.68 -3.56
C ALA A 120 -35.10 2.18 -3.88
N ASP A 121 -35.24 1.37 -2.82
CA ASP A 121 -35.49 -0.07 -2.94
C ASP A 121 -36.71 -0.34 -3.84
N LEU A 122 -36.66 -1.46 -4.56
CA LEU A 122 -37.77 -1.93 -5.39
C LEU A 122 -38.97 -2.32 -4.52
N LEU A 123 -40.16 -2.36 -5.11
CA LEU A 123 -41.41 -2.68 -4.40
C LEU A 123 -41.40 -4.03 -3.68
N ASP A 124 -40.56 -4.97 -4.11
CA ASP A 124 -40.38 -6.29 -3.54
C ASP A 124 -39.21 -6.38 -2.54
N GLY A 125 -38.56 -5.26 -2.23
CA GLY A 125 -37.37 -5.20 -1.38
C GLY A 125 -36.06 -5.53 -2.11
N GLY A 126 -36.10 -5.70 -3.44
CA GLY A 126 -34.90 -5.80 -4.26
C GLY A 126 -34.13 -4.48 -4.36
N PHE A 127 -32.88 -4.55 -4.80
CA PHE A 127 -32.01 -3.40 -4.97
C PHE A 127 -31.37 -3.37 -6.37
N THR A 128 -31.24 -2.17 -6.94
CA THR A 128 -30.49 -1.94 -8.18
C THR A 128 -29.34 -0.97 -7.93
N GLY A 129 -28.11 -1.43 -8.13
CA GLY A 129 -26.93 -0.54 -8.16
C GLY A 129 -26.83 0.15 -9.51
N THR A 130 -26.85 1.49 -9.52
CA THR A 130 -26.67 2.29 -10.74
C THR A 130 -25.32 2.98 -10.72
N PRO A 131 -24.40 2.68 -11.65
CA PRO A 131 -23.09 3.33 -11.70
C PRO A 131 -23.26 4.83 -11.97
N ASN A 132 -22.84 5.68 -11.04
CA ASN A 132 -23.02 7.13 -11.11
C ASN A 132 -21.86 7.95 -10.56
N LEU A 133 -20.74 7.29 -10.23
CA LEU A 133 -19.51 7.94 -9.80
C LEU A 133 -18.35 7.44 -10.66
N ALA A 134 -18.11 8.09 -11.79
CA ALA A 134 -17.03 7.72 -12.70
C ALA A 134 -15.70 8.35 -12.29
N PHE A 135 -14.63 7.56 -12.30
CA PHE A 135 -13.27 8.03 -12.04
C PHE A 135 -12.62 8.59 -13.32
N TYR A 136 -11.97 9.76 -13.19
CA TYR A 136 -11.05 10.29 -14.20
C TYR A 136 -9.79 10.79 -13.51
N ASN A 137 -8.66 10.75 -14.21
CA ASN A 137 -7.38 11.15 -13.66
C ASN A 137 -7.15 12.67 -13.75
N THR A 138 -6.08 13.15 -13.10
CA THR A 138 -5.71 14.58 -13.06
C THR A 138 -5.38 15.19 -14.42
N ASN A 139 -5.25 14.38 -15.47
CA ASN A 139 -5.03 14.84 -16.84
C ASN A 139 -6.36 15.01 -17.61
N GLY A 140 -7.50 14.78 -16.95
CA GLY A 140 -8.83 14.86 -17.57
C GLY A 140 -9.19 13.66 -18.44
N ALA A 141 -8.54 12.52 -18.24
CA ALA A 141 -8.81 11.30 -19.00
C ALA A 141 -9.49 10.22 -18.14
N TRP A 142 -10.45 9.52 -18.75
CA TRP A 142 -10.98 8.26 -18.22
C TRP A 142 -9.85 7.24 -18.10
N ASP A 143 -9.81 6.53 -16.99
CA ASP A 143 -8.74 5.61 -16.66
C ASP A 143 -9.31 4.44 -15.85
N VAL A 144 -8.62 3.31 -15.83
CA VAL A 144 -8.97 2.08 -15.09
C VAL A 144 -10.25 1.35 -15.54
N GLU A 145 -11.39 2.03 -15.67
CA GLU A 145 -12.67 1.40 -16.04
C GLU A 145 -12.55 0.65 -17.37
N ASN A 146 -13.04 -0.60 -17.40
CA ASN A 146 -12.96 -1.54 -18.52
C ASN A 146 -11.53 -1.88 -19.00
N HIS A 147 -10.51 -1.54 -18.21
CA HIS A 147 -9.10 -1.77 -18.54
C HIS A 147 -8.28 -2.40 -17.40
N GLY A 148 -8.55 -2.06 -16.15
CA GLY A 148 -7.77 -2.45 -14.98
C GLY A 148 -6.43 -1.70 -14.85
N VAL A 149 -5.74 -1.96 -13.76
CA VAL A 149 -4.38 -1.46 -13.49
C VAL A 149 -3.39 -2.56 -13.86
N PRO A 150 -2.56 -2.37 -14.91
CA PRO A 150 -1.54 -3.36 -15.26
C PRO A 150 -0.41 -3.38 -14.23
N PRO A 151 0.21 -4.55 -14.00
CA PRO A 151 1.39 -4.65 -13.16
C PRO A 151 2.60 -4.04 -13.87
N ASP A 152 3.62 -3.63 -13.11
CA ASP A 152 4.93 -3.27 -13.66
C ASP A 152 5.75 -4.52 -13.97
N ILE A 153 5.54 -5.60 -13.19
CA ILE A 153 6.17 -6.91 -13.39
C ILE A 153 5.07 -7.97 -13.47
N GLU A 154 4.78 -8.45 -14.67
CA GLU A 154 3.76 -9.47 -14.87
C GLU A 154 4.26 -10.85 -14.41
N VAL A 155 3.46 -11.52 -13.58
CA VAL A 155 3.73 -12.85 -13.05
C VAL A 155 2.44 -13.65 -13.03
N GLU A 156 2.43 -14.76 -13.75
CA GLU A 156 1.31 -15.69 -13.78
C GLU A 156 1.20 -16.50 -12.48
N TYR A 157 -0.02 -16.76 -12.03
CA TYR A 157 -0.26 -17.64 -10.89
C TYR A 157 -0.30 -19.11 -11.33
N ASP A 158 0.86 -19.62 -11.77
CA ASP A 158 0.98 -20.95 -12.41
C ASP A 158 0.36 -22.06 -11.55
N PRO A 159 -0.73 -22.72 -12.01
CA PRO A 159 -1.39 -23.78 -11.27
C PRO A 159 -0.47 -24.96 -10.92
N LYS A 160 0.55 -25.24 -11.75
CA LYS A 160 1.51 -26.31 -11.48
C LYS A 160 2.40 -25.93 -10.30
N ALA A 161 2.94 -24.71 -10.28
CA ALA A 161 3.73 -24.19 -9.16
C ALA A 161 2.91 -24.14 -7.87
N VAL A 162 1.68 -23.61 -7.93
CA VAL A 162 0.77 -23.53 -6.76
C VAL A 162 0.47 -24.90 -6.19
N ARG A 163 0.22 -25.90 -7.05
CA ARG A 163 0.01 -27.30 -6.61
C ARG A 163 1.23 -27.90 -5.91
N MET A 164 2.43 -27.39 -6.18
CA MET A 164 3.67 -27.79 -5.52
C MET A 164 3.96 -26.98 -4.25
N GLY A 165 3.06 -26.09 -3.84
CA GLY A 165 3.20 -25.25 -2.64
C GLY A 165 3.96 -23.94 -2.86
N HIS A 166 4.21 -23.56 -4.12
CA HIS A 166 4.83 -22.28 -4.46
C HIS A 166 3.79 -21.17 -4.63
N ASP A 167 4.17 -19.94 -4.32
CA ASP A 167 3.41 -18.74 -4.68
C ASP A 167 4.31 -17.89 -5.59
N PRO A 168 4.23 -18.05 -6.92
CA PRO A 168 5.14 -17.37 -7.84
C PRO A 168 5.10 -15.85 -7.75
N GLN A 169 3.92 -15.28 -7.45
CA GLN A 169 3.74 -13.84 -7.34
C GLN A 169 4.36 -13.29 -6.05
N LEU A 170 4.14 -13.97 -4.92
CA LEU A 170 4.77 -13.63 -3.65
C LEU A 170 6.29 -13.85 -3.68
N GLU A 171 6.75 -14.96 -4.24
CA GLU A 171 8.18 -15.26 -4.41
C GLU A 171 8.86 -14.17 -5.24
N LYS A 172 8.25 -13.74 -6.36
CA LYS A 172 8.75 -12.62 -7.14
C LYS A 172 8.70 -11.31 -6.36
N ALA A 173 7.64 -11.06 -5.58
CA ALA A 173 7.56 -9.86 -4.74
C ALA A 173 8.67 -9.81 -3.68
N VAL A 174 9.00 -10.94 -3.07
CA VAL A 174 10.13 -11.08 -2.15
C VAL A 174 11.44 -10.80 -2.87
N GLU A 175 11.69 -11.41 -4.03
CA GLU A 175 12.88 -11.17 -4.84
C GLU A 175 13.06 -9.67 -5.14
N VAL A 176 12.03 -9.04 -5.70
CA VAL A 176 12.06 -7.63 -6.12
C VAL A 176 12.24 -6.70 -4.92
N VAL A 177 11.52 -6.91 -3.81
CA VAL A 177 11.66 -6.03 -2.65
C VAL A 177 13.04 -6.15 -2.02
N MET A 178 13.64 -7.35 -2.01
CA MET A 178 14.99 -7.55 -1.50
C MET A 178 16.06 -6.93 -2.41
N GLU A 179 15.85 -6.93 -3.73
CA GLU A 179 16.73 -6.19 -4.65
C GLU A 179 16.62 -4.68 -4.46
N LEU A 180 15.40 -4.16 -4.32
CA LEU A 180 15.18 -2.75 -4.04
C LEU A 180 15.80 -2.35 -2.70
N LEU A 181 15.72 -3.22 -1.69
CA LEU A 181 16.31 -2.98 -0.37
C LEU A 181 17.84 -2.88 -0.44
N LYS A 182 18.51 -3.71 -1.27
CA LYS A 182 19.95 -3.61 -1.51
C LYS A 182 20.33 -2.31 -2.21
N LYS A 183 19.51 -1.84 -3.16
CA LYS A 183 19.75 -0.62 -3.93
C LYS A 183 19.46 0.65 -3.14
N ASN A 184 18.37 0.63 -2.36
CA ASN A 184 17.81 1.77 -1.62
C ASN A 184 17.45 1.33 -0.19
N PRO A 185 18.43 1.05 0.68
CA PRO A 185 18.16 0.70 2.06
C PRO A 185 17.50 1.88 2.80
N PRO A 186 16.72 1.63 3.87
CA PRO A 186 16.24 2.69 4.75
C PRO A 186 17.40 3.58 5.23
N PRO A 187 17.17 4.89 5.41
CA PRO A 187 18.18 5.77 5.97
C PRO A 187 18.69 5.23 7.32
N ALA A 188 20.01 5.09 7.45
CA ALA A 188 20.60 4.83 8.76
C ALA A 188 20.39 6.05 9.65
N ALA A 189 20.08 5.81 10.93
CA ALA A 189 20.04 6.89 11.90
C ALA A 189 21.42 7.56 11.97
N PRO A 190 21.51 8.88 11.75
CA PRO A 190 22.76 9.59 11.95
C PRO A 190 23.14 9.53 13.43
N LEU A 191 24.43 9.65 13.75
CA LEU A 191 24.83 9.89 15.13
C LEU A 191 24.21 11.22 15.57
N HIS A 192 23.47 11.20 16.67
CA HIS A 192 22.95 12.43 17.25
C HIS A 192 24.13 13.36 17.64
N PRO A 193 23.97 14.69 17.58
CA PRO A 193 25.01 15.61 17.99
C PRO A 193 25.39 15.39 19.47
N PRO A 194 26.62 15.75 19.88
CA PRO A 194 27.01 15.73 21.29
C PRO A 194 26.00 16.50 22.14
N TYR A 195 25.73 16.01 23.35
CA TYR A 195 24.80 16.70 24.25
C TYR A 195 25.29 18.13 24.53
N PRO A 196 24.40 19.13 24.41
CA PRO A 196 24.76 20.52 24.67
C PRO A 196 25.23 20.70 26.11
N ASN A 197 26.38 21.34 26.29
CA ASN A 197 26.89 21.70 27.61
C ASN A 197 26.37 23.10 28.00
N TYR A 198 25.23 23.14 28.69
CA TYR A 198 24.61 24.39 29.16
C TYR A 198 25.36 25.07 30.31
N GLN A 199 26.41 24.46 30.87
CA GLN A 199 27.22 25.08 31.92
C GLN A 199 28.36 25.95 31.38
N LYS A 200 28.65 25.90 30.08
CA LYS A 200 29.54 26.86 29.42
C LYS A 200 28.71 28.02 28.86
N SER A 201 28.32 28.95 29.72
CA SER A 201 27.73 30.22 29.29
C SER A 201 28.82 31.07 28.59
N GLY A 202 28.79 31.13 27.27
CA GLY A 202 29.67 31.98 26.48
C GLY A 202 29.11 32.24 25.09
N ALA A 203 28.51 33.42 24.94
CA ALA A 203 27.99 34.06 23.72
C ALA A 203 26.71 33.43 23.11
N HIS A 204 25.59 34.07 23.44
CA HIS A 204 24.48 34.27 22.49
C HIS A 204 24.95 35.02 21.25
#